data_AF-A0A6I1NYA2-F1
#
_entry.id   AF-A0A6I1NYA2-F1
#
_cell.length_a   1.000
_cell.length_b   1.000
_cell.length_c   1.000
_cell.angle_alpha   90.00
_cell.angle_beta   90.00
_cell.angle_gamma   90.00
#
_symmetry.space_group_name_H-M   'P 1'
#
loop_
_entity.id
_entity.type
_entity.pdbx_description
1 polymer ?
#
loop_
_entity_poly.entity_id
_entity_poly.type
_entity_poly.pdbx_seq_one_letter_code
_entity_poly.pdbx_strand_id
1 'polypeptide(L)'
;GRGVFVVGCEAAKKKGLEIAGARIAVQGFGNVGGIAAKLFQEAGSKVIAVQDHTGTIYQPAGLDSNKLLDHVARTGGVAGFEGAEPMPNDEFWTVETDILIPAALENQITEKNAAKIRTKIIVEGANGPTTTAADDILTANGVLVIPDV
;
A
#
# COMPACT_ATOMS: atom_id res chain seq x y z
N GLY A 1 4.63 9.25 5.78
CA GLY A 1 3.24 9.54 5.37
C GLY A 1 3.20 10.55 4.26
N ARG A 2 3.30 11.85 4.57
CA ARG A 2 3.22 12.92 3.55
C ARG A 2 4.28 12.82 2.44
N GLY A 3 5.53 12.48 2.79
CA GLY A 3 6.60 12.27 1.80
C GLY A 3 6.23 11.19 0.78
N VAL A 4 5.83 10.00 1.26
CA VAL A 4 5.31 8.89 0.44
C VAL A 4 4.22 9.34 -0.52
N PHE A 5 3.23 10.11 -0.04
CA PHE A 5 2.18 10.67 -0.89
C PHE A 5 2.75 11.60 -1.99
N VAL A 6 3.61 12.55 -1.61
CA VAL A 6 4.19 13.53 -2.55
C VAL A 6 5.00 12.84 -3.65
N VAL A 7 5.92 11.93 -3.29
CA VAL A 7 6.74 11.24 -4.28
C VAL A 7 5.91 10.24 -5.11
N GLY A 8 4.89 9.62 -4.51
CA GLY A 8 3.93 8.79 -5.22
C GLY A 8 3.15 9.56 -6.29
N CYS A 9 2.73 10.80 -5.99
CA CYS A 9 2.11 11.69 -6.97
C CYS A 9 3.07 12.06 -8.12
N GLU A 10 4.33 12.33 -7.84
CA GLU A 10 5.33 12.62 -8.89
C GLU A 10 5.64 11.39 -9.76
N ALA A 11 5.72 10.21 -9.15
CA ALA A 11 5.87 8.94 -9.86
C ALA A 11 4.66 8.64 -10.76
N ALA A 12 3.44 8.88 -10.25
CA ALA A 12 2.19 8.73 -11.00
C ALA A 12 2.18 9.63 -12.24
N LYS A 13 2.54 10.91 -12.10
CA LYS A 13 2.69 11.84 -13.25
C LYS A 13 3.65 11.30 -14.32
N LYS A 14 4.82 10.80 -13.91
CA LYS A 14 5.80 10.21 -14.85
C LYS A 14 5.28 8.95 -15.57
N LYS A 15 4.41 8.18 -14.92
CA LYS A 15 3.76 6.99 -15.50
C LYS A 15 2.46 7.31 -16.26
N GLY A 16 2.02 8.57 -16.32
CA GLY A 16 0.74 8.94 -16.90
C GLY A 16 -0.46 8.37 -16.14
N LEU A 17 -0.32 8.17 -14.83
CA LEU A 17 -1.35 7.66 -13.93
C LEU A 17 -2.05 8.83 -13.23
N GLU A 18 -3.37 8.90 -13.36
CA GLU A 18 -4.21 9.82 -12.58
C GLU A 18 -4.33 9.36 -11.13
N ILE A 19 -4.14 10.26 -10.17
CA ILE A 19 -4.27 9.96 -8.74
C ILE A 19 -5.74 9.78 -8.36
N ALA A 20 -6.63 10.61 -8.91
CA ALA A 20 -8.06 10.46 -8.71
C ALA A 20 -8.53 9.13 -9.31
N GLY A 21 -9.15 8.28 -8.48
CA GLY A 21 -9.63 6.95 -8.86
C GLY A 21 -8.57 5.84 -8.81
N ALA A 22 -7.29 6.15 -8.61
CA ALA A 22 -6.24 5.13 -8.48
C ALA A 22 -6.50 4.18 -7.31
N ARG A 23 -6.24 2.88 -7.50
CA ARG A 23 -6.34 1.86 -6.46
C ARG A 23 -5.04 1.78 -5.67
N ILE A 24 -5.13 1.89 -4.36
CA ILE A 24 -3.99 1.91 -3.43
C ILE A 24 -4.08 0.72 -2.48
N ALA A 25 -2.99 -0.02 -2.32
CA ALA A 25 -2.81 -0.98 -1.22
C ALA A 25 -1.70 -0.49 -0.28
N VAL A 26 -1.91 -0.65 1.03
CA VAL A 26 -0.97 -0.18 2.05
C VAL A 26 -0.65 -1.29 3.03
N GLN A 27 0.63 -1.63 3.18
CA GLN A 27 1.09 -2.49 4.26
C GLN A 27 1.59 -1.63 5.41
N GLY A 28 1.09 -1.84 6.62
CA GLY A 28 1.37 -1.04 7.81
C GLY A 28 0.46 0.17 7.89
N PHE A 29 -0.37 0.25 8.94
CA PHE A 29 -1.32 1.36 9.13
C PHE A 29 -0.99 2.25 10.34
N GLY A 30 0.30 2.43 10.62
CA GLY A 30 0.80 3.36 11.65
C GLY A 30 0.99 4.79 11.11
N ASN A 31 1.91 5.54 11.73
CA ASN A 31 2.18 6.95 11.39
C ASN A 31 2.55 7.19 9.91
N VAL A 32 3.21 6.24 9.25
CA VAL A 32 3.59 6.39 7.84
C VAL A 32 2.44 5.98 6.93
N GLY A 33 2.04 4.72 6.96
CA GLY A 33 1.05 4.18 6.03
C GLY A 33 -0.36 4.73 6.25
N GLY A 34 -0.80 4.94 7.49
CA GLY A 34 -2.11 5.52 7.79
C GLY A 34 -2.25 6.96 7.27
N ILE A 35 -1.20 7.78 7.45
CA ILE A 35 -1.17 9.14 6.90
C ILE A 35 -1.07 9.13 5.37
N ALA A 36 -0.30 8.21 4.78
CA ALA A 36 -0.24 8.08 3.33
C ALA A 36 -1.61 7.70 2.74
N ALA A 37 -2.27 6.68 3.30
CA ALA A 37 -3.61 6.23 2.90
C ALA A 37 -4.63 7.38 2.95
N LYS A 38 -4.66 8.12 4.07
CA LYS A 38 -5.52 9.29 4.23
C LYS A 38 -5.30 10.33 3.13
N LEU A 39 -4.05 10.71 2.88
CA LEU A 39 -3.73 11.74 1.87
C LEU A 39 -4.07 11.29 0.44
N PHE A 40 -3.84 10.02 0.11
CA PHE A 40 -4.26 9.47 -1.18
C PHE A 40 -5.79 9.49 -1.33
N GLN A 41 -6.53 9.12 -0.29
CA GLN A 41 -8.00 9.20 -0.30
C GLN A 41 -8.49 10.65 -0.43
N GLU A 42 -7.90 11.60 0.29
CA GLU A 42 -8.22 13.04 0.17
C GLU A 42 -7.94 13.58 -1.24
N ALA A 43 -6.95 13.01 -1.94
CA ALA A 43 -6.66 13.30 -3.34
C ALA A 43 -7.55 12.54 -4.35
N GLY A 44 -8.53 11.77 -3.86
CA GLY A 44 -9.53 11.07 -4.68
C GLY A 44 -9.14 9.65 -5.08
N SER A 45 -8.05 9.09 -4.58
CA SER A 45 -7.72 7.67 -4.76
C SER A 45 -8.61 6.76 -3.90
N LYS A 46 -8.64 5.47 -4.22
CA LYS A 46 -9.33 4.43 -3.47
C LYS A 46 -8.31 3.58 -2.73
N VAL A 47 -8.26 3.66 -1.41
CA VAL A 47 -7.48 2.72 -0.59
C VAL A 47 -8.27 1.43 -0.50
N ILE A 48 -7.89 0.40 -1.25
CA ILE A 48 -8.72 -0.81 -1.40
C ILE A 48 -8.25 -1.98 -0.55
N ALA A 49 -7.01 -2.00 -0.09
CA ALA A 49 -6.46 -3.04 0.76
C ALA A 49 -5.51 -2.47 1.81
N VAL A 50 -5.61 -2.94 3.04
CA VAL A 50 -4.67 -2.62 4.11
C VAL A 50 -4.29 -3.89 4.85
N GLN A 51 -2.99 -4.11 5.05
CA GLN A 51 -2.45 -5.20 5.86
C GLN A 51 -1.67 -4.64 7.04
N ASP A 52 -1.84 -5.22 8.23
CA ASP A 52 -0.97 -4.99 9.38
C ASP A 52 -0.70 -6.29 10.16
N HIS A 53 -0.15 -6.17 11.37
CA HIS A 53 0.18 -7.31 12.22
C HIS A 53 -1.04 -8.09 12.74
N THR A 54 -2.24 -7.52 12.68
CA THR A 54 -3.51 -8.15 13.10
C THR A 54 -4.22 -8.85 11.96
N GLY A 55 -3.91 -8.52 10.71
CA GLY A 55 -4.47 -9.18 9.53
C GLY A 55 -4.53 -8.28 8.31
N THR A 56 -5.31 -8.70 7.31
CA THR A 56 -5.55 -7.95 6.08
C THR A 56 -7.04 -7.69 5.92
N ILE A 57 -7.38 -6.47 5.48
CA ILE A 57 -8.74 -6.07 5.12
C ILE A 57 -8.79 -5.56 3.68
N TYR A 58 -9.94 -5.79 3.03
CA TYR A 58 -10.17 -5.46 1.64
C TYR A 58 -11.54 -4.82 1.42
N GLN A 59 -11.58 -3.74 0.64
CA GLN A 59 -12.79 -3.03 0.24
C GLN A 59 -12.60 -2.45 -1.17
N PRO A 60 -13.12 -3.12 -2.22
CA PRO A 60 -12.91 -2.69 -3.61
C PRO A 60 -13.51 -1.31 -3.92
N ALA A 61 -14.52 -0.87 -3.17
CA ALA A 61 -15.10 0.46 -3.31
C ALA A 61 -14.20 1.58 -2.74
N GLY A 62 -13.21 1.24 -1.92
CA GLY A 62 -12.37 2.15 -1.16
C GLY A 62 -12.75 2.20 0.32
N LEU A 63 -11.75 2.16 1.19
CA LEU A 63 -11.85 2.31 2.64
C LEU A 63 -12.02 3.78 3.03
N ASP A 64 -12.74 4.01 4.12
CA ASP A 64 -12.69 5.30 4.82
C ASP A 64 -11.49 5.31 5.78
N SER A 65 -10.38 5.88 5.32
CA SER A 65 -9.12 5.95 6.06
C SER A 65 -9.24 6.70 7.38
N ASN A 66 -10.15 7.68 7.50
CA ASN A 66 -10.37 8.37 8.78
C ASN A 66 -11.02 7.43 9.79
N LYS A 67 -12.07 6.72 9.39
CA LYS A 67 -12.71 5.70 10.25
C LYS A 67 -11.77 4.55 10.58
N LEU A 68 -10.93 4.13 9.63
CA LEU A 68 -9.94 3.09 9.86
C LEU A 68 -8.85 3.54 10.85
N LEU A 69 -8.38 4.79 10.76
CA LEU A 69 -7.46 5.37 11.74
C LEU A 69 -8.08 5.37 13.15
N ASP A 70 -9.35 5.77 13.28
CA ASP A 70 -10.07 5.75 14.56
C ASP A 70 -10.22 4.32 15.11
N HIS A 71 -10.51 3.34 14.23
CA HIS A 71 -10.58 1.93 14.59
C HIS A 71 -9.23 1.41 15.10
N VAL A 72 -8.14 1.67 14.37
CA VAL A 72 -6.79 1.26 14.77
C VAL A 72 -6.38 1.91 16.09
N ALA A 73 -6.70 3.19 16.29
CA ALA A 73 -6.42 3.89 17.55
C ALA A 73 -7.14 3.25 18.76
N ARG A 74 -8.35 2.71 18.55
CA ARG A 74 -9.16 2.07 19.60
C ARG A 74 -8.80 0.61 19.84
N THR A 75 -8.41 -0.13 18.79
CA THR A 75 -8.30 -1.60 18.82
C THR A 75 -6.87 -2.12 18.68
N GLY A 76 -5.94 -1.28 18.23
CA GLY A 76 -4.53 -1.62 18.04
C GLY A 76 -4.18 -2.15 16.65
N GLY A 77 -5.15 -2.40 15.75
CA GLY A 77 -4.89 -2.86 14.39
C GLY A 77 -6.12 -2.85 13.48
N VAL A 78 -5.96 -3.28 12.23
CA VAL A 78 -7.02 -3.18 11.20
C VAL A 78 -8.06 -4.29 11.27
N ALA A 79 -7.77 -5.40 11.97
CA ALA A 79 -8.69 -6.52 12.07
C ALA A 79 -10.02 -6.11 12.73
N GLY A 80 -11.13 -6.65 12.21
CA GLY A 80 -12.48 -6.37 12.70
C GLY A 80 -13.02 -4.99 12.34
N PHE A 81 -12.43 -4.29 11.37
CA PHE A 81 -12.99 -3.05 10.85
C PHE A 81 -14.28 -3.31 10.08
N GLU A 82 -15.41 -2.78 10.56
CA GLU A 82 -16.75 -3.03 9.99
C GLU A 82 -16.92 -2.54 8.53
N GLY A 83 -16.07 -1.62 8.05
CA GLY A 83 -16.13 -1.07 6.70
C GLY A 83 -15.46 -1.93 5.62
N ALA A 84 -14.96 -3.10 5.96
CA ALA A 84 -14.18 -3.95 5.06
C ALA A 84 -14.33 -5.43 5.38
N GLU A 85 -14.04 -6.27 4.39
CA GLU A 85 -13.99 -7.72 4.57
C GLU A 85 -12.58 -8.16 4.96
N PRO A 86 -12.43 -9.16 5.85
CA PRO A 86 -11.13 -9.77 6.10
C PRO A 86 -10.64 -10.52 4.86
N MET A 87 -9.32 -10.53 4.67
CA MET A 87 -8.65 -11.18 3.55
C MET A 87 -7.47 -12.02 4.07
N PRO A 88 -7.15 -13.18 3.47
CA PRO A 88 -5.92 -13.90 3.76
C PRO A 88 -4.66 -13.04 3.53
N ASN A 89 -3.67 -13.14 4.42
CA ASN A 89 -2.51 -12.25 4.38
C ASN A 89 -1.63 -12.40 3.13
N ASP A 90 -1.59 -13.60 2.56
CA ASP A 90 -0.86 -13.88 1.32
C ASP A 90 -1.55 -13.31 0.07
N GLU A 91 -2.88 -13.17 0.10
CA GLU A 91 -3.66 -12.58 -0.99
C GLU A 91 -3.42 -11.07 -1.14
N PHE A 92 -3.03 -10.36 -0.07
CA PHE A 92 -2.70 -8.92 -0.11
C PHE A 92 -1.75 -8.56 -1.27
N TRP A 93 -0.72 -9.37 -1.47
CA TRP A 93 0.31 -9.14 -2.49
C TRP A 93 -0.18 -9.38 -3.92
N THR A 94 -1.36 -10.00 -4.08
CA THR A 94 -1.95 -10.34 -5.38
C THR A 94 -3.04 -9.37 -5.81
N VAL A 95 -3.45 -8.47 -4.91
CA VAL A 95 -4.46 -7.44 -5.18
C VAL A 95 -3.96 -6.51 -6.28
N GLU A 96 -4.75 -6.41 -7.35
CA GLU A 96 -4.42 -5.51 -8.46
C GLU A 96 -4.63 -4.05 -8.04
N THR A 97 -3.55 -3.29 -8.12
CA THR A 97 -3.49 -1.89 -7.70
C THR A 97 -2.80 -1.02 -8.73
N ASP A 98 -2.91 0.29 -8.56
CA ASP A 98 -2.09 1.25 -9.28
C ASP A 98 -0.86 1.62 -8.47
N ILE A 99 -0.99 1.72 -7.13
CA ILE A 99 0.11 2.02 -6.21
C ILE A 99 0.08 1.05 -5.01
N LEU A 100 1.22 0.46 -4.69
CA LEU A 100 1.45 -0.33 -3.48
C LEU A 100 2.43 0.41 -2.55
N ILE A 101 2.08 0.49 -1.27
CA ILE A 101 2.85 1.23 -0.24
C ILE A 101 3.27 0.27 0.87
N PRO A 102 4.48 -0.31 0.83
CA PRO A 102 5.04 -1.03 1.97
C PRO A 102 5.57 -0.06 3.03
N ALA A 103 4.90 0.02 4.17
CA ALA A 103 5.18 0.95 5.28
C ALA A 103 5.10 0.26 6.66
N ALA A 104 5.41 -1.04 6.71
CA ALA A 104 5.43 -1.84 7.93
C ALA A 104 6.86 -2.16 8.39
N LEU A 105 7.41 -3.28 7.92
CA LEU A 105 8.72 -3.82 8.28
C LEU A 105 9.60 -3.96 7.03
N GLU A 106 10.87 -4.24 7.26
CA GLU A 106 11.83 -4.66 6.23
C GLU A 106 11.48 -6.03 5.62
N ASN A 107 12.03 -6.32 4.44
CA ASN A 107 12.00 -7.63 3.77
C ASN A 107 10.58 -8.23 3.59
N GLN A 108 9.60 -7.39 3.30
CA GLN A 108 8.21 -7.81 3.06
C GLN A 108 7.99 -8.18 1.59
N ILE A 109 8.70 -7.53 0.68
CA ILE A 109 8.70 -7.85 -0.74
C ILE A 109 9.99 -8.63 -1.04
N THR A 110 9.82 -9.91 -1.33
CA THR A 110 10.91 -10.89 -1.50
C THR A 110 10.71 -11.68 -2.80
N GLU A 111 11.69 -12.50 -3.17
CA GLU A 111 11.59 -13.44 -4.30
C GLU A 111 10.33 -14.32 -4.26
N LYS A 112 9.78 -14.56 -3.05
CA LYS A 112 8.61 -15.42 -2.84
C LYS A 112 7.29 -14.79 -3.31
N ASN A 113 7.18 -13.46 -3.29
CA ASN A 113 5.94 -12.75 -3.60
C ASN A 113 6.08 -11.69 -4.70
N ALA A 114 7.28 -11.22 -5.04
CA ALA A 114 7.51 -10.19 -6.05
C ALA A 114 6.86 -10.51 -7.41
N ALA A 115 6.96 -11.77 -7.85
CA ALA A 115 6.36 -12.21 -9.13
C ALA A 115 4.82 -12.20 -9.13
N LYS A 116 4.18 -12.10 -7.96
CA LYS A 116 2.72 -12.08 -7.80
C LYS A 116 2.15 -10.66 -7.74
N ILE A 117 3.01 -9.66 -7.51
CA ILE A 117 2.59 -8.26 -7.36
C ILE A 117 2.04 -7.72 -8.67
N ARG A 118 0.82 -7.19 -8.61
CA ARG A 118 0.11 -6.56 -9.73
C ARG A 118 -0.10 -5.09 -9.43
N THR A 119 0.96 -4.30 -9.58
CA THR A 119 0.91 -2.85 -9.38
C THR A 119 1.71 -2.12 -10.45
N LYS A 120 1.48 -0.82 -10.61
CA LYS A 120 2.25 0.02 -11.54
C LYS A 120 3.43 0.69 -10.83
N ILE A 121 3.22 1.06 -9.57
CA ILE A 121 4.18 1.82 -8.76
C ILE A 121 4.24 1.22 -7.36
N ILE A 122 5.45 1.05 -6.84
CA ILE A 122 5.72 0.80 -5.42
C ILE A 122 6.34 2.08 -4.84
N VAL A 123 5.86 2.51 -3.67
CA VAL A 123 6.45 3.64 -2.94
C VAL A 123 6.82 3.20 -1.54
N GLU A 124 8.12 3.04 -1.30
CA GLU A 124 8.62 2.53 -0.03
C GLU A 124 8.45 3.57 1.09
N GLY A 125 7.67 3.19 2.11
CA GLY A 125 7.49 4.01 3.32
C GLY A 125 8.22 3.46 4.54
N ALA A 126 8.62 2.19 4.50
CA ALA A 126 9.50 1.56 5.48
C ALA A 126 10.95 1.58 4.97
N ASN A 127 11.91 1.31 5.86
CA ASN A 127 13.31 1.14 5.47
C ASN A 127 13.54 -0.30 4.99
N GLY A 128 14.07 -0.48 3.79
CA GLY A 128 14.37 -1.78 3.17
C GLY A 128 13.21 -2.77 3.10
N PRO A 129 11.98 -2.39 2.70
CA PRO A 129 10.87 -3.33 2.60
C PRO A 129 11.04 -4.33 1.45
N THR A 130 11.88 -4.01 0.46
CA THR A 130 12.12 -4.83 -0.73
C THR A 130 13.54 -5.37 -0.76
N THR A 131 13.68 -6.68 -1.00
CA THR A 131 15.01 -7.30 -1.21
C THR A 131 15.54 -6.99 -2.61
N THR A 132 16.86 -6.96 -2.80
CA THR A 132 17.48 -6.73 -4.12
C THR A 132 16.98 -7.70 -5.20
N ALA A 133 16.82 -8.98 -4.86
CA ALA A 133 16.31 -9.97 -5.82
C ALA A 133 14.83 -9.75 -6.18
N ALA A 134 14.03 -9.18 -5.27
CA ALA A 134 12.67 -8.77 -5.58
C ALA A 134 12.63 -7.53 -6.49
N ASP A 135 13.55 -6.59 -6.28
CA ASP A 135 13.71 -5.40 -7.13
C ASP A 135 13.99 -5.77 -8.60
N ASP A 136 14.84 -6.77 -8.83
CA ASP A 136 15.12 -7.29 -10.18
C ASP A 136 13.85 -7.84 -10.85
N ILE A 137 13.04 -8.60 -10.09
CA ILE A 137 11.77 -9.17 -10.56
C ILE A 137 10.76 -8.06 -10.88
N LEU A 138 10.62 -7.08 -9.98
CA LEU A 138 9.69 -5.95 -10.15
C LEU A 138 10.06 -5.09 -11.35
N THR A 139 11.34 -4.83 -11.53
CA THR A 139 11.89 -4.09 -12.68
C THR A 139 11.62 -4.82 -13.98
N ALA A 140 11.89 -6.14 -14.03
CA ALA A 140 11.58 -6.96 -15.20
C ALA A 140 10.08 -6.98 -15.54
N ASN A 141 9.22 -6.86 -14.53
CA ASN A 141 7.77 -6.76 -14.68
C ASN A 141 7.27 -5.34 -15.00
N GLY A 142 8.16 -4.36 -15.15
CA GLY A 142 7.83 -2.98 -15.51
C GLY A 142 7.25 -2.13 -14.37
N VAL A 143 7.30 -2.63 -13.13
CA VAL A 143 6.88 -1.91 -11.93
C VAL A 143 7.91 -0.81 -11.63
N LEU A 144 7.45 0.41 -11.37
CA LEU A 144 8.33 1.49 -10.92
C LEU A 144 8.44 1.46 -9.39
N VAL A 145 9.63 1.18 -8.88
CA VAL A 145 9.92 1.24 -7.44
C VAL A 145 10.50 2.61 -7.10
N ILE A 146 9.89 3.29 -6.13
CA ILE A 146 10.41 4.51 -5.52
C ILE A 146 11.03 4.11 -4.18
N PRO A 147 12.37 4.24 -4.02
CA PRO A 147 13.09 3.73 -2.86
C PRO A 147 12.77 4.53 -1.60
N ASP A 148 13.17 3.98 -0.45
CA ASP A 148 13.05 4.55 0.89
C ASP A 148 13.94 5.78 1.16
N VAL A 149 15.02 5.96 0.38
CA VAL A 149 16.03 7.05 0.49
C VAL A 149 15.87 8.20 -0.50
#